data_AF-A0A1A7BJA3-F1
#
_entry.id   AF-A0A1A7BJA3-F1
#
_cell.length_a   1.000
_cell.length_b   1.000
_cell.length_c   1.000
_cell.angle_alpha   90.00
_cell.angle_beta   90.00
_cell.angle_gamma   90.00
#
_symmetry.space_group_name_H-M   'P 1'
#
loop_
_entity.id
_entity.type
_entity.pdbx_description
1 polymer ?
#
loop_
_entity_poly.entity_id
_entity_poly.type
_entity_poly.pdbx_seq_one_letter_code
_entity_poly.pdbx_strand_id
1 'polypeptide(L)'
;MKFIKLESRGGNYLVVAENVAWLRTAENGQTSVGIIGGQPLLVVGSIEEVAEKILSGSGPAEQTVAAPLSDAESARAPAPAQQPAPPAAPAPAPAEESTREVEVARAPEKPSGERPRPVAVKTGMTLSERVAAAATPKVKAGSQRFMGGLE
;
A
#
# COMPACT_ATOMS: atom_id res chain seq x y z
N MET A 1 -18.82 -2.44 3.96
CA MET A 1 -17.45 -1.99 3.64
C MET A 1 -17.44 -1.19 2.36
N LYS A 2 -16.59 -0.15 2.28
CA LYS A 2 -16.28 0.57 1.03
C LYS A 2 -14.86 0.23 0.62
N PHE A 3 -14.68 -0.07 -0.67
CA PHE A 3 -13.38 -0.40 -1.26
C PHE A 3 -12.88 0.77 -2.10
N ILE A 4 -11.57 0.97 -2.05
CA ILE A 4 -10.88 2.08 -2.68
C ILE A 4 -9.80 1.49 -3.58
N LYS A 5 -9.82 1.89 -4.85
CA LYS A 5 -8.80 1.48 -5.82
C LYS A 5 -7.57 2.35 -5.64
N LEU A 6 -6.47 1.74 -5.19
CA LEU A 6 -5.16 2.36 -5.08
C LEU A 6 -4.23 1.81 -6.15
N GLU A 7 -3.58 2.71 -6.89
CA GLU A 7 -2.79 2.36 -8.07
C GLU A 7 -1.34 2.13 -7.67
N SER A 8 -0.80 0.94 -7.95
CA SER A 8 0.60 0.60 -7.68
C SER A 8 1.32 0.14 -8.94
N ARG A 9 2.64 0.28 -8.95
CA ARG A 9 3.50 -0.32 -9.98
C ARG A 9 3.41 -1.85 -10.03
N GLY A 10 2.97 -2.49 -8.93
CA GLY A 10 2.71 -3.93 -8.86
C GLY A 10 1.30 -4.35 -9.29
N GLY A 11 0.42 -3.42 -9.67
CA GLY A 11 -0.99 -3.66 -9.97
C GLY A 11 -1.95 -2.81 -9.14
N ASN A 12 -3.24 -2.87 -9.44
CA ASN A 12 -4.24 -2.09 -8.71
C ASN A 12 -4.73 -2.85 -7.47
N TYR A 13 -4.67 -2.23 -6.30
CA TYR A 13 -5.16 -2.80 -5.05
C TYR A 13 -6.57 -2.26 -4.72
N LEU A 14 -7.45 -3.13 -4.23
CA LEU A 14 -8.72 -2.75 -3.64
C LEU A 14 -8.59 -2.83 -2.11
N VAL A 15 -8.54 -1.67 -1.46
CA VAL A 15 -8.32 -1.56 -0.02
C VAL A 15 -9.59 -1.07 0.65
N VAL A 16 -9.98 -1.66 1.78
CA VAL A 16 -11.08 -1.13 2.60
C VAL A 16 -10.61 0.13 3.31
N ALA A 17 -11.35 1.23 3.16
CA ALA A 17 -11.00 2.55 3.71
C ALA A 17 -10.71 2.49 5.23
N GLU A 18 -11.61 1.82 5.95
CA GLU A 18 -11.61 1.62 7.40
C GLU A 18 -10.46 0.70 7.88
N ASN A 19 -9.74 0.03 6.97
CA ASN A 19 -8.66 -0.91 7.27
C ASN A 19 -7.25 -0.32 7.05
N VAL A 20 -7.16 0.98 6.71
CA VAL A 20 -5.89 1.70 6.60
C VAL A 20 -5.47 2.22 7.98
N ALA A 21 -4.28 1.84 8.43
CA ALA A 21 -3.75 2.19 9.75
C ALA A 21 -2.89 3.47 9.73
N TRP A 22 -2.12 3.68 8.66
CA TRP A 22 -1.20 4.80 8.52
C TRP A 22 -0.78 5.01 7.07
N LEU A 23 -0.31 6.22 6.76
CA LEU A 23 0.33 6.59 5.50
C LEU A 23 1.74 7.11 5.79
N ARG A 24 2.71 6.83 4.92
CA ARG A 24 4.06 7.41 4.96
C ARG A 24 4.57 7.70 3.56
N THR A 25 5.25 8.83 3.39
CA THR A 25 5.99 9.13 2.17
C THR A 25 7.04 8.04 1.89
N ALA A 26 7.11 7.58 0.64
CA ALA A 26 8.12 6.67 0.14
C ALA A 26 8.92 7.35 -0.98
N GLU A 27 9.99 6.69 -1.42
CA GLU A 27 10.86 7.22 -2.47
C GLU A 27 10.16 7.26 -3.84
N ASN A 28 10.60 8.17 -4.73
CA ASN A 28 10.12 8.28 -6.11
C ASN A 28 8.63 8.67 -6.27
N GLY A 29 8.10 9.52 -5.39
CA GLY A 29 6.70 10.00 -5.48
C GLY A 29 5.68 8.89 -5.23
N GLN A 30 5.98 8.00 -4.28
CA GLN A 30 5.09 6.93 -3.84
C GLN A 30 4.72 7.14 -2.37
N THR A 31 3.62 6.53 -1.96
CA THR A 31 3.14 6.49 -0.57
C THR A 31 3.04 5.05 -0.11
N SER A 32 3.63 4.76 1.05
CA SER A 32 3.44 3.50 1.76
C SER A 32 2.14 3.54 2.54
N VAL A 33 1.20 2.66 2.19
CA VAL A 33 -0.11 2.51 2.82
C VAL A 33 -0.06 1.32 3.78
N GLY A 34 -0.09 1.59 5.08
CA GLY A 34 -0.11 0.57 6.13
C GLY A 34 -1.51 -0.01 6.31
N ILE A 35 -1.64 -1.32 6.17
CA ILE A 35 -2.89 -2.06 6.37
C ILE A 35 -2.88 -2.73 7.76
N ILE A 36 -4.01 -2.71 8.48
CA ILE A 36 -4.11 -3.37 9.79
C ILE A 36 -3.83 -4.87 9.62
N GLY A 37 -2.82 -5.38 10.35
CA GLY A 37 -2.43 -6.80 10.33
C GLY A 37 -1.76 -7.29 9.03
N GLY A 38 -1.42 -6.40 8.09
CA GLY A 38 -0.88 -6.76 6.77
C GLY A 38 0.48 -6.12 6.44
N GLN A 39 1.05 -6.54 5.31
CA GLN A 39 2.20 -5.90 4.70
C GLN A 39 1.80 -4.52 4.12
N PRO A 40 2.56 -3.43 4.33
CA PRO A 40 2.29 -2.15 3.69
C PRO A 40 2.39 -2.23 2.16
N LEU A 41 1.50 -1.53 1.47
CA LEU A 41 1.44 -1.43 0.02
C LEU A 41 2.12 -0.15 -0.46
N LEU A 42 2.93 -0.24 -1.52
CA LEU A 42 3.47 0.93 -2.19
C LEU A 42 2.49 1.42 -3.25
N VAL A 43 1.99 2.64 -3.13
CA VAL A 43 1.00 3.27 -4.01
C VAL A 43 1.64 4.45 -4.72
N VAL A 44 1.31 4.65 -6.00
CA VAL A 44 1.79 5.79 -6.80
C VAL A 44 1.00 7.04 -6.43
N GLY A 45 1.70 8.15 -6.20
CA GLY A 45 1.13 9.43 -5.80
C GLY A 45 1.59 9.89 -4.42
N SER A 46 1.36 11.17 -4.18
CA SER A 46 1.67 11.89 -2.94
C SER A 46 0.77 11.43 -1.79
N ILE A 47 1.17 11.70 -0.55
CA ILE A 47 0.44 11.23 0.63
C ILE A 47 -0.94 11.88 0.73
N GLU A 48 -1.05 13.11 0.23
CA GLU A 48 -2.26 13.92 0.11
C GLU A 48 -3.25 13.28 -0.86
N GLU A 49 -2.83 12.99 -2.10
CA GLU A 49 -3.67 12.36 -3.13
C GLU A 49 -4.22 11.00 -2.68
N VAL A 50 -3.41 10.22 -1.95
CA VAL A 50 -3.80 8.93 -1.40
C VAL A 50 -4.75 9.11 -0.20
N ALA A 51 -4.51 10.09 0.67
CA ALA A 51 -5.40 10.42 1.77
C ALA A 51 -6.77 10.91 1.28
N GLU A 52 -6.82 11.77 0.27
CA GLU A 52 -8.07 12.24 -0.36
C GLU A 52 -8.89 11.07 -0.93
N LYS A 53 -8.26 10.17 -1.69
CA LYS A 53 -8.89 8.93 -2.17
C LYS A 53 -9.45 8.12 -1.00
N ILE A 54 -8.70 7.98 0.11
CA ILE A 54 -9.12 7.24 1.31
C ILE A 54 -10.32 7.90 2.01
N LEU A 55 -10.28 9.22 2.19
CA LEU A 55 -11.35 10.00 2.85
C LEU A 55 -12.63 10.00 2.01
N SER A 56 -12.52 10.15 0.69
CA SER A 56 -13.65 10.08 -0.25
C SER A 56 -14.33 8.71 -0.21
N GLY A 57 -13.57 7.62 -0.03
CA GLY A 57 -14.12 6.28 0.18
C GLY A 57 -14.51 5.96 1.63
N SER A 58 -14.24 6.85 2.60
CA SER A 58 -14.62 6.69 4.02
C SER A 58 -15.95 7.38 4.34
N GLY A 59 -16.10 8.65 3.93
CA GLY A 59 -17.26 9.49 4.27
C GLY A 59 -18.60 8.89 3.84
N PRO A 60 -19.73 9.21 4.54
CA PRO A 60 -21.06 8.76 4.13
C PRO A 60 -21.31 9.15 2.67
N ALA A 61 -21.98 8.27 1.92
CA ALA A 61 -22.00 8.34 0.46
C ALA A 61 -22.99 9.41 -0.04
N GLU A 62 -22.61 10.69 0.07
CA GLU A 62 -23.17 11.73 -0.76
C GLU A 62 -22.48 11.63 -2.14
N GLN A 63 -22.93 10.66 -2.92
CA GLN A 63 -22.66 10.65 -4.35
C GLN A 63 -23.37 11.87 -4.93
N THR A 64 -22.63 12.95 -5.17
CA THR A 64 -23.08 14.01 -6.06
C THR A 64 -23.15 13.44 -7.46
N VAL A 65 -24.28 12.79 -7.76
CA VAL A 65 -24.66 12.40 -9.12
C VAL A 65 -25.01 13.69 -9.86
N ALA A 66 -23.98 14.42 -10.27
CA ALA A 66 -24.12 15.58 -11.13
C ALA A 66 -24.74 15.09 -12.44
N ALA A 67 -26.04 15.33 -12.58
CA ALA A 67 -26.80 14.87 -13.73
C ALA A 67 -26.26 15.53 -15.01
N PRO A 68 -25.89 14.76 -16.05
CA PRO A 68 -25.69 15.31 -17.37
C PRO A 68 -27.08 15.58 -17.98
N LEU A 69 -27.68 16.70 -17.59
CA LEU A 69 -28.75 17.33 -18.35
C LEU A 69 -28.13 18.32 -19.34
N SER A 70 -28.67 18.31 -20.56
CA SER A 70 -28.38 19.24 -21.66
C SER A 70 -27.06 19.02 -22.39
N ASP A 71 -27.08 18.11 -23.37
CA ASP A 71 -26.84 18.55 -24.76
C ASP A 71 -27.69 17.71 -25.72
N ALA A 72 -28.96 18.10 -25.82
CA ALA A 72 -29.83 17.65 -26.88
C ALA A 72 -29.94 18.80 -27.88
N GLU A 73 -29.29 18.66 -29.04
CA GLU A 73 -29.85 19.00 -30.37
C GLU A 73 -28.79 18.81 -31.48
N SER A 74 -28.74 17.63 -32.08
CA SER A 74 -28.22 17.51 -33.45
C SER A 74 -29.13 16.59 -34.27
N ALA A 75 -30.28 17.16 -34.64
CA ALA A 75 -31.23 16.51 -35.52
C ALA A 75 -30.61 16.32 -36.92
N ARG A 76 -30.23 15.08 -37.23
CA ARG A 76 -30.01 14.66 -38.63
C ARG A 76 -30.81 13.41 -38.94
N ALA A 77 -31.95 13.65 -39.58
CA ALA A 77 -32.88 12.63 -40.09
C ALA A 77 -32.22 11.77 -41.20
N PRO A 78 -32.78 10.59 -41.52
CA PRO A 78 -32.01 9.46 -42.04
C PRO A 78 -31.86 9.44 -43.56
N ALA A 79 -30.83 8.73 -44.03
CA ALA A 79 -30.73 8.18 -45.38
C ALA A 79 -30.45 6.67 -45.28
N PRO A 80 -31.30 5.79 -45.85
CA PRO A 80 -31.10 4.34 -45.81
C PRO A 80 -30.20 3.86 -46.96
N ALA A 81 -29.80 2.58 -46.86
CA ALA A 81 -28.96 1.82 -47.79
C ALA A 81 -27.44 2.15 -47.69
N GLN A 82 -26.52 1.20 -47.90
CA GLN A 82 -26.65 -0.14 -48.49
C GLN A 82 -25.92 -1.21 -47.64
N GLN A 83 -26.38 -2.45 -47.72
CA GLN A 83 -25.67 -3.65 -47.25
C GLN A 83 -25.08 -4.38 -48.46
N PRO A 84 -23.75 -4.52 -48.56
CA PRO A 84 -23.11 -5.54 -49.40
C PRO A 84 -22.45 -6.67 -48.60
N ALA A 85 -22.24 -7.79 -49.30
CA ALA A 85 -21.84 -9.10 -48.77
C ALA A 85 -20.43 -9.19 -48.14
N PRO A 86 -20.15 -10.22 -47.31
CA PRO A 86 -18.82 -10.48 -46.76
C PRO A 86 -17.87 -11.09 -47.82
N PRO A 87 -16.65 -10.55 -47.98
CA PRO A 87 -15.58 -11.25 -48.68
C PRO A 87 -14.85 -12.26 -47.78
N ALA A 88 -14.42 -13.35 -48.41
CA ALA A 88 -13.83 -14.55 -47.83
C ALA A 88 -12.64 -14.34 -46.86
N ALA A 89 -12.47 -15.31 -45.96
CA ALA A 89 -11.28 -15.46 -45.14
C ALA A 89 -10.04 -15.82 -45.98
N PRO A 90 -8.85 -15.33 -45.58
CA PRO A 90 -7.62 -16.10 -45.60
C PRO A 90 -7.25 -16.54 -44.18
N ALA A 91 -6.88 -17.82 -44.02
CA ALA A 91 -6.39 -18.33 -42.74
C ALA A 91 -5.00 -17.74 -42.43
N PRO A 92 -4.73 -17.27 -41.19
CA PRO A 92 -3.36 -16.98 -40.77
C PRO A 92 -2.62 -18.30 -40.55
N ALA A 93 -1.52 -18.50 -41.27
CA ALA A 93 -0.62 -19.63 -41.04
C ALA A 93 0.10 -19.46 -39.69
N PRO A 94 0.06 -20.45 -38.78
CA PRO A 94 0.84 -20.41 -37.55
C PRO A 94 2.25 -20.97 -37.82
N ALA A 95 3.21 -20.08 -38.08
CA ALA A 95 4.61 -20.43 -38.26
C ALA A 95 5.54 -19.30 -37.77
N GLU A 96 5.54 -19.03 -36.46
CA GLU A 96 6.64 -18.33 -35.79
C GLU A 96 7.24 -19.20 -34.69
N GLU A 97 8.20 -19.99 -35.18
CA GLU A 97 9.34 -20.62 -34.51
C GLU A 97 9.61 -20.18 -33.05
N SER A 98 9.22 -21.04 -32.11
CA SER A 98 9.60 -20.91 -30.70
C SER A 98 10.95 -21.57 -30.45
N THR A 99 12.04 -20.83 -30.69
CA THR A 99 13.42 -21.25 -30.37
C THR A 99 14.21 -20.12 -29.73
N ARG A 100 14.21 -20.09 -28.39
CA ARG A 100 15.28 -19.48 -27.59
C ARG A 100 15.75 -20.47 -26.54
N GLU A 101 16.58 -21.39 -27.00
CA GLU A 101 17.25 -22.37 -26.17
C GLU A 101 18.45 -21.73 -25.46
N VAL A 102 18.36 -21.69 -24.12
CA VAL A 102 19.43 -21.93 -23.13
C VAL A 102 20.89 -21.59 -23.49
N GLU A 103 21.51 -20.66 -22.75
CA GLU A 103 22.85 -20.89 -22.13
C GLU A 103 23.05 -19.98 -20.88
N VAL A 104 22.85 -20.50 -19.66
CA VAL A 104 23.88 -20.90 -18.67
C VAL A 104 24.85 -19.80 -18.20
N ALA A 105 24.74 -19.42 -16.92
CA ALA A 105 25.90 -19.14 -16.06
C ALA A 105 25.56 -19.27 -14.56
N ARG A 106 26.47 -19.90 -13.80
CA ARG A 106 26.37 -20.18 -12.36
C ARG A 106 26.52 -18.93 -11.46
N ALA A 107 25.82 -18.94 -10.32
CA ALA A 107 26.23 -18.27 -9.07
C ALA A 107 27.33 -19.11 -8.36
N PRO A 108 28.08 -18.64 -7.32
CA PRO A 108 27.83 -17.50 -6.41
C PRO A 108 29.06 -16.52 -6.39
N GLU A 109 29.31 -15.60 -5.45
CA GLU A 109 28.78 -15.26 -4.10
C GLU A 109 28.58 -13.74 -3.92
N LYS A 110 28.14 -13.34 -2.71
CA LYS A 110 28.43 -12.03 -2.10
C LYS A 110 28.92 -12.24 -0.66
N PRO A 111 29.97 -11.55 -0.19
CA PRO A 111 30.51 -11.77 1.14
C PRO A 111 29.50 -11.40 2.23
N SER A 112 29.40 -12.25 3.26
CA SER A 112 28.57 -11.98 4.44
C SER A 112 29.15 -10.83 5.27
N GLY A 113 28.60 -9.63 5.11
CA GLY A 113 28.72 -8.58 6.11
C GLY A 113 27.90 -8.93 7.36
N GLU A 114 28.49 -8.79 8.54
CA GLU A 114 27.92 -9.24 9.81
C GLU A 114 26.50 -8.71 10.07
N ARG A 115 25.54 -9.63 10.20
CA ARG A 115 24.33 -9.34 10.98
C ARG A 115 24.73 -9.32 12.46
N PRO A 116 24.39 -8.27 13.23
CA PRO A 116 24.61 -8.27 14.67
C PRO A 116 23.86 -9.45 15.28
N ARG A 117 24.57 -10.27 16.07
CA ARG A 117 23.98 -11.43 16.74
C ARG A 117 22.86 -10.93 17.65
N PRO A 118 21.63 -11.49 17.60
CA PRO A 118 20.60 -11.12 18.55
C PRO A 118 21.10 -11.45 19.96
N VAL A 119 21.17 -10.44 20.82
CA VAL A 119 21.51 -10.63 22.24
C VAL A 119 20.54 -11.64 22.81
N ALA A 120 21.05 -12.71 23.42
CA ALA A 120 20.22 -13.78 23.96
C ALA A 120 19.28 -13.23 25.04
N VAL A 121 18.03 -12.96 24.66
CA VAL A 121 16.97 -12.59 25.59
C VAL A 121 16.76 -13.79 26.49
N LYS A 122 17.05 -13.63 27.80
CA LYS A 122 16.91 -14.70 28.79
C LYS A 122 15.50 -15.30 28.72
N THR A 123 15.42 -16.48 28.13
CA THR A 123 14.19 -17.30 28.07
C THR A 123 13.81 -17.67 29.49
N GLY A 124 12.72 -17.09 30.01
CA GLY A 124 12.26 -17.32 31.38
C GLY A 124 11.33 -16.24 31.91
N MET A 125 11.56 -14.96 31.59
CA MET A 125 10.69 -13.88 32.09
C MET A 125 9.38 -13.78 31.31
N THR A 126 8.29 -14.00 32.03
CA THR A 126 6.92 -13.76 31.56
C THR A 126 6.71 -12.28 31.22
N LEU A 127 5.66 -11.98 30.43
CA LEU A 127 5.31 -10.60 30.11
C LEU A 127 4.95 -9.79 31.37
N SER A 128 4.28 -10.45 32.33
CA SER A 128 3.90 -9.88 33.63
C SER A 128 5.12 -9.47 34.47
N GLU A 129 6.17 -10.30 34.55
CA GLU A 129 7.41 -9.95 35.27
C GLU A 129 8.14 -8.76 34.65
N ARG A 130 8.11 -8.61 33.32
CA ARG A 130 8.74 -7.45 32.65
C ARG A 130 8.02 -6.15 32.96
N VAL A 131 6.69 -6.16 33.02
CA VAL A 131 5.90 -4.98 33.42
C VAL A 131 6.15 -4.66 34.90
N ALA A 132 6.20 -5.67 35.78
CA ALA A 132 6.49 -5.47 37.20
C ALA A 132 7.90 -4.88 37.44
N ALA A 133 8.92 -5.39 36.75
CA ALA A 133 10.29 -4.89 36.85
C ALA A 133 10.47 -3.47 36.26
N ALA A 134 9.65 -3.08 35.28
CA ALA A 134 9.61 -1.72 34.74
C ALA A 134 8.85 -0.74 35.65
N ALA A 135 7.93 -1.23 36.49
CA ALA A 135 7.07 -0.42 37.34
C ALA A 135 7.72 0.01 38.68
N THR A 136 8.85 -0.57 39.08
CA THR A 136 9.54 -0.17 40.31
C THR A 136 10.38 1.11 40.09
N PRO A 137 10.03 2.26 40.68
CA PRO A 137 10.88 3.44 40.61
C PRO A 137 12.18 3.17 41.39
N LYS A 138 13.33 3.31 40.72
CA LYS A 138 14.64 3.32 41.37
C LYS A 138 14.78 4.60 42.20
N VAL A 139 14.27 4.57 43.44
CA VAL A 139 14.51 5.64 44.42
C VAL A 139 16.01 5.68 44.71
N LYS A 140 16.68 6.70 44.16
CA LYS A 140 18.12 6.92 44.37
C LYS A 140 18.31 7.40 45.82
N ALA A 141 18.71 6.49 46.70
CA ALA A 141 19.00 6.75 48.11
C ALA A 141 20.19 7.71 48.25
N GLY A 142 19.93 9.01 48.12
CA GLY A 142 20.98 10.03 48.02
C GLY A 142 20.49 11.48 48.05
N SER A 143 19.30 11.74 48.60
CA SER A 143 18.78 13.11 48.83
C SER A 143 18.19 13.24 50.23
N GLN A 144 19.06 13.22 51.24
CA GLN A 144 18.71 13.43 52.65
C GLN A 144 19.76 14.30 53.35
N ARG A 145 20.06 15.46 52.78
CA ARG A 145 20.71 16.62 53.41
C ARG A 145 20.07 17.88 52.81
N PHE A 146 20.08 18.99 53.55
CA PHE A 146 19.40 20.26 53.24
C PHE A 146 17.89 20.35 53.51
N MET A 147 17.50 20.01 54.75
CA MET A 147 16.57 20.87 55.50
C MET A 147 17.01 20.89 56.97
N GLY A 148 17.59 22.00 57.40
CA GLY A 148 18.26 22.14 58.70
C GLY A 148 19.10 23.41 58.70
N GLY A 149 18.47 24.53 59.09
CA GLY A 149 19.03 25.88 58.95
C GLY A 149 17.96 26.93 59.25
N LEU A 150 17.33 26.82 60.42
CA LEU A 150 16.67 27.94 61.08
C LEU A 150 17.68 28.51 62.08
N GLU A 151 18.20 29.70 61.80
CA GLU A 151 18.66 30.73 62.74
C GLU A 151 18.61 32.09 62.00
#